data_AF-A0A0S8H9Z7-F1
#
_entry.id   AF-A0A0S8H9Z7-F1
#
_cell.length_a   1.000
_cell.length_b   1.000
_cell.length_c   1.000
_cell.angle_alpha   90.00
_cell.angle_beta   90.00
_cell.angle_gamma   90.00
#
_symmetry.space_group_name_H-M   'P 1'
#
loop_
_entity.id
_entity.type
_entity.pdbx_description
1 polymer ?
#
loop_
_entity_poly.entity_id
_entity_poly.type
_entity_poly.pdbx_seq_one_letter_code
_entity_poly.pdbx_strand_id
1 'polypeptide(L)'
;VRSKDKGWWQQCEHLRALMRYAADHGRDDLWGPFQKSLAFVKANFLDAEYGGWYGSYDPQRPRRPGDARKGSTWKVGYHDTGMYLEALRLAGKAG
;
A
#
# COMPACT_ATOMS: atom_id res chain seq x y z
N VAL A 1 -23.42 -4.36 9.16
CA VAL A 1 -22.84 -3.31 8.29
C VAL A 1 -21.37 -3.67 8.07
N ARG A 2 -20.91 -3.82 6.82
CA ARG A 2 -19.47 -4.06 6.56
C ARG A 2 -18.70 -2.79 6.93
N SER A 3 -17.59 -2.94 7.65
CA SER A 3 -16.69 -1.82 7.96
C SER A 3 -16.23 -1.14 6.67
N LYS A 4 -16.12 0.20 6.68
CA LYS A 4 -15.58 1.01 5.59
C LYS A 4 -14.06 1.20 5.70
N ASP A 5 -13.43 0.57 6.69
CA ASP A 5 -11.99 0.69 6.94
C ASP A 5 -11.20 0.16 5.74
N LYS A 6 -10.17 0.91 5.38
CA LYS A 6 -9.20 0.49 4.37
C LYS A 6 -8.04 -0.16 5.12
N GLY A 7 -7.73 -1.42 4.84
CA GLY A 7 -6.59 -2.10 5.43
C GLY A 7 -5.33 -1.96 4.57
N TRP A 8 -4.18 -2.13 5.21
CA TRP A 8 -2.86 -1.94 4.59
C TRP A 8 -2.62 -2.93 3.44
N TRP A 9 -2.97 -4.21 3.67
CA TRP A 9 -2.70 -5.28 2.72
C TRP A 9 -3.46 -5.08 1.41
N GLN A 10 -4.70 -4.58 1.47
CA GLN A 10 -5.47 -4.27 0.25
C GLN A 10 -4.77 -3.18 -0.57
N GLN A 11 -4.13 -2.21 0.08
CA GLN A 11 -3.41 -1.16 -0.64
C GLN A 11 -2.12 -1.68 -1.26
N CYS A 12 -1.38 -2.54 -0.54
CA CYS A 12 -0.18 -3.20 -1.09
C CYS A 12 -0.52 -4.01 -2.36
N GLU A 13 -1.58 -4.83 -2.31
CA GLU A 13 -2.00 -5.64 -3.45
C GLU A 13 -2.54 -4.77 -4.60
N HIS A 14 -3.25 -3.68 -4.29
CA HIS A 14 -3.75 -2.77 -5.32
C HIS A 14 -2.62 -2.07 -6.07
N LEU A 15 -1.63 -1.52 -5.34
CA LEU A 15 -0.45 -0.91 -5.93
C LEU A 15 0.33 -1.91 -6.77
N ARG A 16 0.51 -3.14 -6.25
CA ARG A 16 1.20 -4.22 -6.94
C ARG A 16 0.52 -4.62 -8.24
N ALA A 17 -0.81 -4.78 -8.21
CA ALA A 17 -1.58 -5.13 -9.39
C ALA A 17 -1.51 -4.03 -10.46
N LEU A 18 -1.69 -2.77 -10.09
CA LEU A 18 -1.64 -1.64 -11.02
C LEU A 18 -0.27 -1.54 -11.71
N MET A 19 0.83 -1.51 -10.94
CA MET A 19 2.16 -1.34 -11.53
C MET A 19 2.58 -2.53 -12.40
N ARG A 20 2.27 -3.76 -11.96
CA ARG A 20 2.59 -4.96 -12.73
C ARG A 20 1.81 -5.00 -14.04
N TYR A 21 0.50 -4.76 -13.99
CA TYR A 21 -0.33 -4.82 -15.18
C TYR A 21 -0.01 -3.68 -16.16
N ALA A 22 0.29 -2.48 -15.65
CA ALA A 22 0.78 -1.37 -16.46
C ALA A 22 2.06 -1.74 -17.22
N ALA A 23 3.06 -2.27 -16.50
CA ALA A 23 4.36 -2.58 -17.06
C ALA A 23 4.35 -3.80 -18.01
N ASP A 24 3.70 -4.91 -17.63
CA ASP A 24 3.73 -6.15 -18.42
C ASP A 24 2.82 -6.08 -19.67
N HIS A 25 1.87 -5.14 -19.72
CA HIS A 25 0.90 -5.02 -20.84
C HIS A 25 0.89 -3.66 -21.55
N GLY A 26 1.82 -2.74 -21.23
CA GLY A 26 1.88 -1.42 -21.86
C GLY A 26 0.63 -0.56 -21.60
N ARG A 27 0.04 -0.68 -20.39
CA ARG A 27 -1.21 0.01 -20.00
C ARG A 27 -0.90 1.30 -19.27
N ASP A 28 -0.43 2.31 -20.01
CA ASP A 28 0.00 3.59 -19.46
C ASP A 28 -1.10 4.36 -18.73
N ASP A 29 -2.37 4.13 -19.09
CA ASP A 29 -3.53 4.71 -18.42
C ASP A 29 -3.65 4.32 -16.94
N LEU A 30 -2.97 3.23 -16.52
CA LEU A 30 -2.98 2.76 -15.14
C LEU A 30 -1.95 3.47 -14.24
N TRP A 31 -1.00 4.21 -14.79
CA TRP A 31 -0.03 4.96 -13.98
C TRP A 31 -0.67 6.11 -13.21
N GLY A 32 -1.68 6.78 -13.76
CA GLY A 32 -2.45 7.80 -13.05
C GLY A 32 -3.15 7.25 -11.79
N PRO A 33 -3.97 6.18 -11.91
CA PRO A 33 -4.54 5.46 -10.78
C PRO A 33 -3.49 4.96 -9.77
N PHE A 34 -2.34 4.47 -10.24
CA PHE A 34 -1.23 4.04 -9.38
C PHE A 34 -0.69 5.21 -8.56
N GLN A 35 -0.38 6.35 -9.19
CA GLN A 35 0.12 7.54 -8.51
C GLN A 35 -0.89 8.07 -7.48
N LYS A 36 -2.18 8.12 -7.82
CA LYS A 36 -3.24 8.52 -6.89
C LYS A 36 -3.31 7.60 -5.67
N SER A 37 -3.22 6.29 -5.90
CA SER A 37 -3.24 5.28 -4.85
C SER A 37 -1.99 5.35 -3.97
N LEU A 38 -0.82 5.58 -4.57
CA LEU A 38 0.44 5.73 -3.86
C LEU A 38 0.44 6.98 -2.99
N ALA A 39 -0.07 8.11 -3.49
CA ALA A 39 -0.23 9.32 -2.71
C ALA A 39 -1.15 9.09 -1.49
N PHE A 40 -2.27 8.38 -1.69
CA PHE A 40 -3.17 8.00 -0.62
C PHE A 40 -2.48 7.12 0.44
N VAL A 41 -1.69 6.11 0.01
CA VAL A 41 -0.90 5.27 0.91
C VAL A 41 0.10 6.08 1.71
N LYS A 42 0.89 6.93 1.04
CA LYS A 42 1.93 7.75 1.68
C LYS A 42 1.34 8.65 2.76
N ALA A 43 0.20 9.26 2.50
CA ALA A 43 -0.44 10.17 3.44
C ALA A 43 -1.10 9.46 4.64
N ASN A 44 -1.60 8.23 4.47
CA ASN A 44 -2.51 7.63 5.45
C ASN A 44 -1.97 6.36 6.11
N PHE A 45 -1.06 5.63 5.47
CA PHE A 45 -0.58 4.33 5.94
C PHE A 45 0.88 4.35 6.38
N LEU A 46 1.74 5.16 5.75
CA LEU A 46 3.15 5.22 6.14
C LEU A 46 3.31 5.99 7.45
N ASP A 47 4.07 5.42 8.37
CA ASP A 47 4.53 6.11 9.56
C ASP A 47 5.91 6.74 9.28
N ALA A 48 5.93 8.05 9.11
CA ALA A 48 7.17 8.80 8.83
C ALA A 48 8.07 8.98 10.06
N GLU A 49 7.54 8.80 11.27
CA GLU A 49 8.28 8.99 12.53
C GLU A 49 9.00 7.70 12.94
N TYR A 50 8.29 6.57 12.90
CA TYR A 50 8.80 5.28 13.39
C TYR A 50 8.92 4.20 12.29
N GLY A 51 8.63 4.55 11.03
CA GLY A 51 8.75 3.64 9.89
C GLY A 51 7.66 2.57 9.80
N GLY A 52 7.57 1.90 8.66
CA GLY A 52 6.57 0.86 8.41
C GLY A 52 5.15 1.41 8.16
N TRP A 53 4.18 0.50 8.14
CA TRP A 53 2.79 0.80 7.76
C TRP A 53 1.83 0.57 8.93
N TYR A 54 0.90 1.49 9.15
CA TYR A 54 -0.27 1.28 9.99
C TYR A 54 -1.20 0.21 9.41
N GLY A 55 -1.94 -0.52 10.26
CA GLY A 55 -2.80 -1.63 9.82
C GLY A 55 -4.05 -1.18 9.06
N SER A 56 -4.60 -0.02 9.38
CA SER A 56 -5.80 0.49 8.72
C SER A 56 -5.88 2.01 8.70
N TYR A 57 -6.81 2.48 7.88
CA TYR A 57 -7.24 3.85 7.77
C TYR A 57 -8.77 3.93 7.74
N ASP A 58 -9.32 4.79 8.59
CA ASP A 58 -10.71 5.20 8.61
C ASP A 58 -10.75 6.75 8.55
N PRO A 59 -11.34 7.36 7.51
CA PRO A 59 -11.42 8.81 7.40
C PRO A 59 -12.31 9.45 8.49
N GLN A 60 -13.21 8.69 9.12
CA GLN A 60 -14.13 9.19 10.14
C GLN A 60 -13.57 9.01 11.56
N ARG A 61 -12.49 8.25 11.72
CA ARG A 61 -11.92 7.92 13.03
C ARG A 61 -10.41 8.18 13.03
N PRO A 62 -9.96 9.25 13.71
CA PRO A 62 -8.54 9.47 13.96
C PRO A 62 -7.90 8.26 14.63
N ARG A 63 -6.67 7.94 14.21
CA ARG A 63 -5.89 6.80 14.71
C ARG A 63 -5.60 7.01 16.20
N ARG A 64 -5.98 6.06 17.05
CA ARG A 64 -5.65 6.06 18.49
C ARG A 64 -4.31 5.36 18.74
N PRO A 65 -3.64 5.56 19.89
CA PRO A 65 -2.38 4.88 20.19
C PRO A 65 -2.40 3.35 20.01
N GLY A 66 -3.50 2.68 20.37
CA GLY A 66 -3.67 1.24 20.17
C GLY A 66 -3.80 0.81 18.70
N ASP A 67 -4.28 1.72 17.84
CA ASP A 67 -4.43 1.52 16.39
C ASP A 67 -3.09 1.76 15.65
N ALA A 68 -2.06 2.29 16.33
CA ALA A 68 -0.73 2.51 15.79
C ALA A 68 0.14 1.23 15.76
N ARG A 69 -0.38 0.10 16.23
CA ARG A 69 0.31 -1.20 16.15
C ARG A 69 0.58 -1.59 14.70
N LYS A 70 1.84 -1.85 14.38
CA LYS A 70 2.30 -2.24 13.03
C LYS A 70 2.54 -3.73 12.87
N GLY A 71 2.28 -4.51 13.91
CA GLY A 71 2.42 -5.96 13.92
C GLY A 71 1.24 -6.62 14.60
N SER A 72 0.82 -7.76 14.07
CA SER A 72 -0.13 -8.68 14.71
C SER A 72 0.06 -10.09 14.12
N THR A 73 -0.67 -11.08 14.63
CA THR A 73 -0.73 -12.41 13.99
C THR A 73 -1.21 -12.36 12.54
N TRP A 74 -1.92 -11.31 12.15
CA TRP A 74 -2.41 -11.09 10.78
C TRP A 74 -1.58 -10.06 10.00
N LYS A 75 -0.77 -9.24 10.69
CA LYS A 75 0.07 -8.20 10.08
C LYS A 75 1.53 -8.50 10.31
N VAL A 76 2.16 -9.03 9.28
CA VAL A 76 3.61 -9.21 9.16
C VAL A 76 4.11 -8.46 7.92
N GLY A 77 5.43 -8.43 7.72
CA GLY A 77 6.06 -7.78 6.58
C GLY A 77 5.88 -8.48 5.22
N TYR A 78 4.82 -9.26 5.02
CA TYR A 78 4.63 -10.05 3.80
C TYR A 78 4.14 -9.20 2.63
N HIS A 79 3.03 -8.48 2.81
CA HIS A 79 2.37 -7.76 1.72
C HIS A 79 3.16 -6.54 1.23
N ASP A 80 3.71 -5.76 2.16
CA ASP A 80 4.57 -4.62 1.86
C ASP A 80 5.87 -5.05 1.21
N THR A 81 6.55 -6.09 1.74
CA THR A 81 7.76 -6.64 1.09
C THR A 81 7.45 -7.18 -0.31
N GLY A 82 6.38 -7.95 -0.48
CA GLY A 82 5.99 -8.48 -1.79
C GLY A 82 5.68 -7.39 -2.82
N MET A 83 5.06 -6.30 -2.39
CA MET A 83 4.84 -5.12 -3.22
C MET A 83 6.16 -4.41 -3.56
N TYR A 84 7.04 -4.16 -2.58
CA TYR A 84 8.32 -3.48 -2.84
C TYR A 84 9.25 -4.29 -3.74
N LEU A 85 9.34 -5.62 -3.54
CA LEU A 85 10.14 -6.49 -4.40
C LEU A 85 9.66 -6.45 -5.85
N GLU A 86 8.34 -6.42 -6.07
CA GLU A 86 7.78 -6.27 -7.42
C GLU A 86 8.13 -4.91 -8.02
N ALA A 87 8.08 -3.84 -7.24
CA ALA A 87 8.44 -2.50 -7.72
C ALA A 87 9.93 -2.43 -8.12
N LEU A 88 10.81 -2.99 -7.30
CA LEU A 88 12.25 -3.08 -7.59
C LEU A 88 12.53 -3.91 -8.85
N ARG A 89 11.84 -5.05 -9.00
CA ARG A 89 11.94 -5.91 -10.18
C ARG A 89 11.57 -5.16 -11.46
N LEU A 90 10.48 -4.38 -11.43
CA LEU A 90 10.03 -3.60 -12.57
C LEU A 90 10.95 -2.42 -12.87
N ALA A 91 11.41 -1.70 -11.85
CA ALA A 91 12.35 -0.59 -12.01
C ALA A 91 13.68 -1.05 -12.64
N GLY A 92 14.19 -2.22 -12.23
CA GLY A 92 15.40 -2.80 -12.80
C GLY A 92 15.27 -3.30 -14.23
N LYS A 93 14.05 -3.46 -14.77
CA LYS A 93 13.82 -3.77 -16.20
C LYS A 93 13.74 -2.52 -17.09
N ALA A 94 13.50 -1.36 -16.48
CA ALA A 94 13.28 -0.10 -17.19
C ALA A 94 14.58 0.68 -17.47
N GLY A 95 15.71 0.24 -16.91
CA GLY A 95 17.06 0.74 -17.21
C GLY A 95 17.80 -0.20 -18.14
#